data_AF-A0A7J8YIX1-F1
#
_entry.id   AF-A0A7J8YIX1-F1
#
_cell.length_a   1.000
_cell.length_b   1.000
_cell.length_c   1.000
_cell.angle_alpha   90.00
_cell.angle_beta   90.00
_cell.angle_gamma   90.00
#
_symmetry.space_group_name_H-M   'P 1'
#
loop_
_entity.id
_entity.type
_entity.pdbx_description
1 polymer ?
#
loop_
_entity_poly.entity_id
_entity_poly.type
_entity_poly.pdbx_seq_one_letter_code
_entity_poly.pdbx_strand_id
1 'polypeptide(L)'
;SPFSTITRKPNRYSVVCEAAPKKKADSAAKRDRQAKKRQIYNKAKKFQVKTRMKKGASLHTLFHVNECLALLGMASIILQPDDAYSVMDKAVKVGTLHGNTGARRKSVLQGERRLLKSTTVDPAANAA
;
A
#
# COMPACT_ATOMS: atom_id res chain seq x y z
N SER A 1 19.95 -10.72 -43.00
CA SER A 1 18.57 -10.74 -42.47
C SER A 1 17.86 -9.47 -42.90
N PRO A 2 16.72 -9.54 -43.61
CA PRO A 2 16.16 -8.37 -44.28
C PRO A 2 15.41 -7.46 -43.30
N PHE A 3 15.54 -6.15 -43.54
CA PHE A 3 14.93 -5.06 -42.80
C PHE A 3 13.40 -5.19 -42.77
N SER A 4 12.81 -5.15 -41.57
CA SER A 4 11.35 -5.10 -41.35
C SER A 4 10.83 -3.70 -41.68
N THR A 5 10.03 -3.59 -42.74
CA THR A 5 9.29 -2.37 -43.09
C THR A 5 8.08 -2.22 -42.16
N ILE A 6 8.15 -1.30 -41.19
CA ILE A 6 7.01 -0.94 -40.35
C ILE A 6 6.02 -0.13 -41.19
N THR A 7 4.98 -0.78 -41.71
CA THR A 7 3.84 -0.09 -42.35
C THR A 7 3.05 0.66 -41.28
N ARG A 8 3.25 1.97 -41.14
CA ARG A 8 2.43 2.82 -40.26
C ARG A 8 1.07 3.03 -40.94
N LYS A 9 0.04 2.31 -40.47
CA LYS A 9 -1.35 2.56 -40.88
C LYS A 9 -1.72 4.02 -40.55
N PRO A 10 -2.17 4.84 -41.50
CA PRO A 10 -2.63 6.18 -41.20
C PRO A 10 -3.96 6.06 -40.44
N ASN A 11 -3.95 6.44 -39.16
CA ASN A 11 -5.17 6.61 -38.38
C ASN A 11 -6.02 7.70 -39.04
N ARG A 12 -7.05 7.30 -39.78
CA ARG A 12 -8.08 8.19 -40.32
C ARG A 12 -9.00 8.62 -39.18
N TYR A 13 -8.52 9.47 -38.27
CA TYR A 13 -9.41 10.27 -37.44
C TYR A 13 -9.77 11.51 -38.26
N SER A 14 -10.96 11.52 -38.85
CA SER A 14 -11.55 12.74 -39.40
C SER A 14 -11.78 13.71 -38.24
N VAL A 15 -10.88 14.66 -38.07
CA VAL A 15 -11.08 15.78 -37.15
C VAL A 15 -12.10 16.69 -37.81
N VAL A 16 -13.36 16.56 -37.42
CA VAL A 16 -14.37 17.59 -37.70
C VAL A 16 -13.95 18.81 -36.88
N CYS A 17 -13.48 19.86 -37.56
CA CYS A 17 -13.13 21.14 -36.94
C CYS A 17 -14.42 21.86 -36.51
N GLU A 18 -15.05 21.40 -35.44
CA GLU A 18 -15.94 22.23 -34.65
C GLU A 18 -15.05 23.25 -33.91
N ALA A 19 -15.16 24.52 -34.35
CA ALA A 19 -14.48 25.72 -33.85
C ALA A 19 -13.50 25.51 -32.68
N ALA A 20 -12.19 25.55 -32.99
CA ALA A 20 -11.14 25.49 -31.98
C ALA A 20 -11.39 26.54 -30.87
N PRO A 21 -11.31 26.18 -29.58
CA PRO A 21 -11.51 27.13 -28.50
C PRO A 21 -10.48 28.26 -28.63
N LYS A 22 -10.97 29.51 -28.71
CA LYS A 22 -10.15 30.72 -28.93
C LYS A 22 -9.17 31.03 -27.78
N LYS A 23 -9.26 30.32 -26.65
CA LYS A 23 -8.40 30.48 -25.47
C LYS A 23 -7.37 29.36 -25.42
N LYS A 24 -6.10 29.72 -25.19
CA LYS A 24 -5.02 28.74 -25.01
C LYS A 24 -5.34 27.82 -23.83
N ALA A 25 -4.98 26.54 -23.95
CA ALA A 25 -5.20 25.57 -22.90
C ALA A 25 -4.48 26.01 -21.61
N ASP A 26 -5.25 26.24 -20.55
CA ASP A 26 -4.71 26.62 -19.25
C ASP A 26 -4.01 25.44 -18.58
N SER A 27 -2.68 25.45 -18.66
CA SER A 27 -1.82 24.44 -18.07
C SER A 27 -1.91 24.43 -16.54
N ALA A 28 -2.13 25.58 -15.90
CA ALA A 28 -2.27 25.69 -14.45
C ALA A 28 -3.56 25.01 -13.98
N ALA A 29 -4.71 25.35 -14.56
CA ALA A 29 -5.99 24.72 -14.23
C ALA A 29 -5.98 23.20 -14.47
N LYS A 30 -5.25 22.73 -15.49
CA LYS A 30 -5.04 21.29 -15.73
C LYS A 30 -4.26 20.64 -14.59
N ARG A 31 -3.16 21.25 -14.14
CA ARG A 31 -2.31 20.71 -13.07
C ARG A 31 -3.06 20.66 -11.75
N ASP A 32 -3.89 21.65 -11.45
CA ASP A 32 -4.73 21.67 -10.26
C ASP A 32 -5.75 20.53 -10.24
N ARG A 33 -6.44 20.30 -11.36
CA ARG A 33 -7.37 19.17 -11.49
C ARG A 33 -6.67 17.83 -11.30
N GLN A 34 -5.49 17.67 -11.91
CA GLN A 34 -4.70 16.45 -11.77
C GLN A 34 -4.17 16.27 -10.34
N ALA A 35 -3.73 17.34 -9.68
CA ALA A 35 -3.26 17.32 -8.31
C ALA A 35 -4.36 16.89 -7.35
N LYS A 36 -5.57 17.46 -7.45
CA LYS A 36 -6.73 17.07 -6.63
C LYS A 36 -7.08 15.58 -6.80
N LYS A 37 -7.13 15.09 -8.05
CA LYS A 37 -7.38 13.66 -8.33
C LYS A 37 -6.31 12.76 -7.69
N ARG A 38 -5.04 13.09 -7.85
CA ARG A 38 -3.93 12.34 -7.27
C ARG A 38 -3.91 12.42 -5.74
N GLN A 39 -4.25 13.57 -5.17
CA GLN A 39 -4.29 13.79 -3.73
C GLN A 39 -5.33 12.88 -3.06
N ILE A 40 -6.54 12.79 -3.61
CA ILE A 40 -7.61 11.93 -3.07
C ILE A 40 -7.17 10.46 -3.09
N TYR A 41 -6.65 9.98 -4.23
CA TYR A 41 -6.14 8.62 -4.36
C TYR A 41 -5.01 8.33 -3.36
N ASN A 42 -4.02 9.24 -3.28
CA ASN A 42 -2.88 9.07 -2.39
C ASN A 42 -3.29 9.12 -0.92
N LYS A 43 -4.26 9.96 -0.56
CA LYS A 43 -4.80 10.06 0.80
C LYS A 43 -5.49 8.77 1.21
N ALA A 44 -6.36 8.22 0.35
CA ALA A 44 -7.05 6.96 0.60
C ALA A 44 -6.05 5.80 0.78
N LYS A 45 -5.04 5.70 -0.09
CA LYS A 45 -4.04 4.64 -0.01
C LYS A 45 -3.13 4.75 1.21
N LYS A 46 -2.68 5.96 1.56
CA LYS A 46 -1.91 6.21 2.80
C LYS A 46 -2.74 5.90 4.05
N PHE A 47 -4.03 6.22 4.04
CA PHE A 47 -4.94 5.88 5.12
C PHE A 47 -5.14 4.37 5.25
N GLN A 48 -5.33 3.66 4.13
CA GLN A 48 -5.42 2.20 4.11
C GLN A 48 -4.18 1.52 4.73
N VAL A 49 -2.98 2.00 4.40
CA VAL A 49 -1.74 1.49 5.00
C VAL A 49 -1.73 1.78 6.51
N LYS A 50 -2.07 3.01 6.94
CA LYS A 50 -2.07 3.40 8.35
C LYS A 50 -3.05 2.54 9.17
N THR A 51 -4.25 2.29 8.68
CA THR A 51 -5.25 1.50 9.40
C THR A 51 -4.86 0.03 9.50
N ARG A 52 -4.35 -0.56 8.41
CA ARG A 52 -3.88 -1.97 8.42
C ARG A 52 -2.66 -2.16 9.32
N MET A 53 -1.71 -1.23 9.29
CA MET A 53 -0.58 -1.23 10.23
C MET A 53 -1.04 -1.12 11.69
N LYS A 54 -1.95 -0.18 11.99
CA LYS A 54 -2.48 -0.01 13.34
C LYS A 54 -3.18 -1.28 13.84
N LYS A 55 -3.96 -1.96 12.97
CA LYS A 55 -4.59 -3.23 13.30
C LYS A 55 -3.56 -4.34 13.61
N GLY A 56 -2.49 -4.43 12.81
CA GLY A 56 -1.40 -5.37 13.06
C GLY A 56 -0.74 -5.13 14.42
N ALA A 57 -0.39 -3.87 14.72
CA ALA A 57 0.26 -3.49 15.98
C ALA A 57 -0.68 -3.59 17.20
N SER A 58 -1.94 -3.17 17.08
CA SER A 58 -2.88 -3.17 18.22
C SER A 58 -3.27 -4.58 18.66
N LEU A 59 -3.43 -5.51 17.71
CA LEU A 59 -3.70 -6.91 18.04
C LEU A 59 -2.49 -7.54 18.75
N HIS A 60 -1.28 -7.15 18.34
CA HIS A 60 -0.06 -7.57 18.98
C HIS A 60 0.05 -7.07 20.44
N THR A 61 -0.25 -5.79 20.68
CA THR A 61 -0.23 -5.23 22.04
C THR A 61 -1.31 -5.83 22.94
N LEU A 62 -2.52 -6.08 22.41
CA LEU A 62 -3.59 -6.69 23.19
C LEU A 62 -3.31 -8.15 23.56
N PHE A 63 -2.56 -8.87 22.72
CA PHE A 63 -2.16 -10.24 22.98
C PHE A 63 -1.10 -10.34 24.08
N HIS A 64 -0.15 -9.40 24.15
CA HIS A 64 0.83 -9.33 25.24
C HIS A 64 0.18 -9.14 26.62
N VAL A 65 -0.99 -8.50 26.68
CA VAL A 65 -1.72 -8.24 27.93
C VAL A 65 -2.69 -9.37 28.30
N ASN A 66 -3.17 -10.14 27.32
CA ASN A 66 -4.12 -11.24 27.54
C ASN A 66 -3.54 -12.54 27.00
N GLU A 67 -2.89 -13.33 27.87
CA GLU A 67 -2.31 -14.64 27.53
C GLU A 67 -3.31 -15.67 26.97
N CYS A 68 -4.62 -15.38 27.00
CA CYS A 68 -5.71 -16.34 26.81
C CYS A 68 -6.54 -16.24 25.51
N LEU A 69 -6.13 -15.47 24.49
CA LEU A 69 -6.91 -15.39 23.24
C LEU A 69 -6.69 -16.62 22.32
N ALA A 70 -7.25 -17.73 22.79
CA ALA A 70 -7.40 -19.07 22.23
C ALA A 70 -7.29 -19.21 20.70
N LEU A 71 -6.50 -20.21 20.29
CA LEU A 71 -6.36 -20.96 19.03
C LEU A 71 -7.11 -20.51 17.74
N LEU A 72 -8.36 -20.06 17.79
CA LEU A 72 -9.07 -19.41 16.67
C LEU A 72 -8.58 -17.97 16.39
N GLY A 73 -8.14 -17.26 17.44
CA GLY A 73 -7.59 -15.91 17.35
C GLY A 73 -6.19 -15.87 16.72
N MET A 74 -5.37 -16.90 16.93
CA MET A 74 -3.99 -16.98 16.44
C MET A 74 -3.88 -16.88 14.93
N ALA A 75 -4.75 -17.61 14.21
CA ALA A 75 -4.79 -17.54 12.75
C ALA A 75 -5.10 -16.12 12.27
N SER A 76 -6.03 -15.41 12.93
CA SER A 76 -6.35 -14.02 12.60
C SER A 76 -5.19 -13.07 12.92
N ILE A 77 -4.46 -13.30 14.02
CA ILE A 77 -3.30 -12.50 14.43
C ILE A 77 -2.13 -12.67 13.45
N ILE A 78 -1.94 -13.86 12.89
CA ILE A 78 -0.87 -14.13 11.90
C ILE A 78 -1.25 -13.58 10.53
N LEU A 79 -2.53 -13.68 10.12
CA LEU A 79 -3.01 -13.27 8.80
C LEU A 79 -3.07 -11.74 8.61
N GLN A 80 -3.33 -10.96 9.68
CA GLN A 80 -3.49 -9.50 9.59
C GLN A 80 -2.18 -8.74 9.24
N PRO A 81 -1.02 -9.09 9.81
CA PRO A 81 0.27 -8.57 9.37
C PRO A 81 0.56 -8.83 7.89
N ASP A 82 0.14 -9.98 7.35
CA ASP A 82 0.39 -10.35 5.96
C ASP A 82 -0.50 -9.52 5.00
N ASP A 83 -1.74 -9.24 5.40
CA ASP A 83 -2.59 -8.24 4.74
C ASP A 83 -1.95 -6.83 4.79
N ALA A 84 -1.34 -6.45 5.91
CA ALA A 84 -0.61 -5.18 6.02
C ALA A 84 0.60 -5.13 5.06
N TYR A 85 1.38 -6.21 4.91
CA TYR A 85 2.46 -6.30 3.93
C TYR A 85 1.95 -6.16 2.49
N SER A 86 0.88 -6.88 2.13
CA SER A 86 0.25 -6.81 0.81
C SER A 86 -0.20 -5.38 0.46
N VAL A 87 -0.83 -4.68 1.40
CA VAL A 87 -1.27 -3.29 1.18
C VAL A 87 -0.09 -2.32 1.05
N MET A 88 0.97 -2.52 1.82
CA MET A 88 2.20 -1.72 1.72
C MET A 88 2.91 -1.92 0.37
N ASP A 89 3.05 -3.16 -0.10
CA ASP A 89 3.69 -3.46 -1.39
C ASP A 89 2.89 -2.91 -2.55
N LYS A 90 1.56 -3.01 -2.49
CA LYS A 90 0.67 -2.37 -3.46
C LYS A 90 0.84 -0.84 -3.45
N ALA A 91 1.03 -0.22 -2.29
CA ALA A 91 1.24 1.22 -2.19
C ALA A 91 2.63 1.67 -2.69
N VAL A 92 3.65 0.84 -2.55
CA VAL A 92 4.98 1.07 -3.17
C VAL A 92 4.90 0.91 -4.68
N LYS A 93 4.27 -0.17 -5.17
CA LYS A 93 4.10 -0.45 -6.60
C LYS A 93 3.38 0.68 -7.35
N VAL A 94 2.34 1.25 -6.76
CA VAL A 94 1.60 2.38 -7.37
C VAL A 94 2.23 3.75 -7.11
N GLY A 95 3.40 3.80 -6.45
CA GLY A 95 4.16 5.03 -6.22
C GLY A 95 3.58 5.97 -5.16
N THR A 96 2.64 5.50 -4.32
CA THR A 96 2.11 6.33 -3.21
C THR A 96 3.08 6.44 -2.05
N LEU A 97 3.88 5.39 -1.85
CA LEU A 97 4.94 5.26 -0.88
C LEU A 97 6.25 5.01 -1.62
N HIS A 98 7.33 5.61 -1.14
CA HIS A 98 8.66 5.26 -1.61
C HIS A 98 9.09 3.90 -1.02
N GLY A 99 9.90 3.14 -1.75
CA GLY A 99 10.43 1.84 -1.33
C GLY A 99 11.07 1.86 0.06
N ASN A 100 11.88 2.88 0.36
CA ASN A 100 12.49 3.03 1.68
C ASN A 100 11.46 3.24 2.79
N THR A 101 10.39 3.99 2.51
CA THR A 101 9.30 4.18 3.47
C THR A 101 8.50 2.88 3.68
N GLY A 102 8.30 2.11 2.61
CA GLY A 102 7.72 0.77 2.70
C GLY A 102 8.57 -0.15 3.57
N ALA A 103 9.87 -0.28 3.27
CA ALA A 103 10.81 -1.12 4.01
C ALA A 103 10.87 -0.76 5.50
N ARG A 104 10.97 0.53 5.84
CA ARG A 104 10.94 0.99 7.24
C ARG A 104 9.67 0.54 7.96
N ARG A 105 8.50 0.72 7.35
CA ARG A 105 7.21 0.31 7.95
C ARG A 105 7.11 -1.21 8.14
N LYS A 106 7.65 -1.99 7.20
CA LYS A 106 7.74 -3.45 7.35
C LYS A 106 8.66 -3.84 8.51
N SER A 107 9.80 -3.17 8.65
CA SER A 107 10.75 -3.42 9.73
C SER A 107 10.14 -3.20 11.10
N VAL A 108 9.29 -2.18 11.26
CA VAL A 108 8.58 -1.92 12.53
C VAL A 108 7.69 -3.10 12.92
N LEU A 109 6.82 -3.56 12.01
CA LEU A 109 5.94 -4.72 12.28
C LEU A 109 6.72 -6.01 12.54
N GLN A 110 7.86 -6.19 11.87
CA GLN A 110 8.74 -7.33 12.15
C GLN A 110 9.41 -7.23 13.51
N GLY A 111 9.81 -6.03 13.93
CA GLY A 111 10.34 -5.77 15.27
C GLY A 111 9.34 -6.16 16.34
N GLU A 112 8.09 -5.70 16.22
CA GLU A 112 6.99 -6.09 17.11
C GLU A 112 6.85 -7.62 17.14
N ARG A 113 6.69 -8.27 15.99
CA ARG A 113 6.55 -9.73 15.89
C ARG A 113 7.71 -10.50 16.55
N ARG A 114 8.95 -10.01 16.45
CA ARG A 114 10.11 -10.62 17.10
C ARG A 114 10.02 -10.52 18.62
N LEU A 115 9.62 -9.36 19.15
CA LEU A 115 9.42 -9.16 20.58
C LEU A 115 8.40 -10.15 21.15
N LEU A 116 7.30 -10.41 20.44
CA LEU A 116 6.33 -11.42 20.89
C LEU A 116 6.92 -12.83 20.90
N LYS A 117 7.63 -13.22 19.85
CA LYS A 117 8.27 -14.54 19.79
C LYS A 117 9.27 -14.76 20.92
N SER A 118 9.97 -13.70 21.35
CA SER A 118 10.88 -13.76 22.50
C SER A 118 10.18 -13.74 23.86
N THR A 119 8.95 -13.21 23.96
CA THR A 119 8.17 -13.29 25.21
C THR A 119 7.43 -14.62 25.35
N THR A 120 7.15 -15.33 24.25
CA THR A 120 6.54 -16.68 24.27
C THR A 120 7.57 -17.80 24.54
N VAL A 121 8.67 -17.49 25.23
CA VAL A 121 9.71 -18.48 25.57
C VAL A 121 9.32 -19.10 26.92
N ASP A 122 9.03 -20.40 26.85
CA ASP A 122 8.94 -21.41 27.91
C ASP A 122 7.72 -21.40 28.86
N PRO A 123 6.59 -22.06 28.49
CA PRO A 123 5.56 -22.46 29.47
C PRO A 123 6.07 -23.44 30.55
N ALA A 124 7.33 -23.90 30.45
CA ALA A 124 7.97 -24.76 31.44
C ALA A 124 8.75 -24.00 32.53
N ALA A 125 8.99 -22.69 32.39
CA ALA A 125 9.79 -21.92 33.36
C ALA A 125 8.98 -21.36 34.53
N ASN A 126 7.64 -21.41 34.48
CA ASN A 126 6.75 -20.81 35.49
C ASN A 126 5.99 -21.86 36.33
N ALA A 127 6.47 -23.11 36.35
CA ALA A 127 5.89 -24.23 37.07
C ALA A 127 6.86 -24.83 38.13
N ALA A 128 7.79 -24.03 38.64
CA ALA A 128 8.70 -24.39 39.72
C ALA A 128 8.48 -23.48 40.93
#